data_AF-A4BCX9-F1
#
_entry.id   AF-A4BCX9-F1
#
_cell.length_a   1.000
_cell.length_b   1.000
_cell.length_c   1.000
_cell.angle_alpha   90.00
_cell.angle_beta   90.00
_cell.angle_gamma   90.00
#
_symmetry.space_group_name_H-M   'P 1'
#
loop_
_entity.id
_entity.type
_entity.pdbx_description
1 polymer ?
#
loop_
_entity_poly.entity_id
_entity_poly.type
_entity_poly.pdbx_seq_one_letter_code
_entity_poly.pdbx_strand_id
1 'polypeptide(L)'
;MFCAIKRDTGMIRLFNNNKEWADLPFQEFEGFNTMIPTGRGSQTRKLSMVHRPTGAGLLVGEGGVDGWHPALLWEFYQHYMDVSRPLPDVPEFEPYRHLDPTTREWDKQHNRPERYWRDMDPETYKQMVDEAITAAKAYPFLEPETAETQQWAPSGQGKHWFQMG
;
A
#
# COMPACT_ATOMS: atom_id res chain seq x y z
N MET A 1 15.11 -12.05 4.66
CA MET A 1 15.17 -11.05 5.76
C MET A 1 13.74 -10.83 6.20
N PHE A 2 13.39 -11.16 7.45
CA PHE A 2 12.00 -11.07 7.93
C PHE A 2 11.81 -9.76 8.69
N CYS A 3 11.44 -8.68 8.00
CA CYS A 3 10.85 -7.51 8.67
C CYS A 3 9.39 -7.81 9.03
N ALA A 4 8.84 -7.14 10.04
CA ALA A 4 7.42 -7.21 10.37
C ALA A 4 6.81 -5.81 10.44
N ILE A 5 5.66 -5.62 9.81
CA ILE A 5 4.90 -4.37 9.86
C ILE A 5 3.73 -4.61 10.79
N LYS A 6 3.68 -3.88 11.91
CA LYS A 6 2.79 -4.14 13.04
C LYS A 6 1.75 -3.02 13.12
N ARG A 7 0.64 -3.20 12.40
CA ARG A 7 -0.47 -2.23 12.34
C ARG A 7 -1.04 -1.88 13.71
N ASP A 8 -1.19 -2.86 14.58
CA ASP A 8 -1.74 -2.72 15.94
C ASP A 8 -0.96 -1.75 16.83
N THR A 9 0.36 -1.69 16.65
CA THR A 9 1.29 -0.88 17.45
C THR A 9 1.83 0.32 16.69
N GLY A 10 1.56 0.43 15.39
CA GLY A 10 2.13 1.47 14.53
C GLY A 10 3.64 1.34 14.31
N MET A 11 4.20 0.14 14.48
CA MET A 11 5.66 -0.09 14.45
C MET A 11 6.10 -0.91 13.25
N ILE A 12 7.29 -0.62 12.73
CA ILE A 12 8.04 -1.52 11.84
C ILE A 12 9.16 -2.18 12.64
N ARG A 13 9.15 -3.51 12.68
CA ARG A 13 10.26 -4.32 13.15
C ARG A 13 11.25 -4.56 12.02
N LEU A 14 12.46 -4.06 12.16
CA LEU A 14 13.55 -4.26 11.20
C LEU A 14 14.90 -4.45 11.90
N PHE A 15 15.90 -4.86 11.13
CA PHE A 15 17.28 -4.96 11.58
C PHE A 15 17.97 -3.61 11.33
N ASN A 16 18.39 -2.93 12.39
CA ASN A 16 18.95 -1.59 12.31
C ASN A 16 20.42 -1.58 11.83
N ASN A 17 20.99 -0.39 11.68
CA ASN A 17 22.38 -0.22 11.22
C ASN A 17 23.42 -0.80 12.19
N ASN A 18 23.06 -1.00 13.46
CA ASN A 18 23.90 -1.64 14.48
C ASN A 18 23.81 -3.17 14.45
N LYS A 19 23.07 -3.74 13.50
CA LYS A 19 22.79 -5.18 13.40
C LYS A 19 21.99 -5.73 14.58
N GLU A 20 20.99 -4.98 15.02
CA GLU A 20 20.09 -5.35 16.10
C GLU A 20 18.63 -5.23 15.64
N TRP A 21 17.73 -6.03 16.22
CA TRP A 21 16.30 -5.88 15.99
C TRP A 21 15.77 -4.65 16.72
N ALA A 22 15.06 -3.78 15.99
CA ALA A 22 14.40 -2.61 16.54
C ALA A 22 12.96 -2.52 16.05
N ASP A 23 12.05 -2.13 16.94
CA ASP A 23 10.71 -1.67 16.61
C ASP A 23 10.77 -0.14 16.49
N LEU A 24 10.49 0.39 15.30
CA LEU A 24 10.59 1.82 14.99
C LEU A 24 9.21 2.37 14.56
N PRO A 25 8.83 3.60 14.96
CA PRO A 25 7.51 4.16 14.66
C PRO A 25 7.33 4.41 13.16
N PHE A 26 6.24 3.92 12.57
CA PHE A 26 5.97 4.06 11.13
C PHE A 26 5.89 5.53 10.67
N GLN A 27 5.35 6.42 11.50
CA GLN A 27 5.25 7.86 11.20
C GLN A 27 6.62 8.55 11.02
N GLU A 28 7.68 7.90 11.50
CA GLU A 28 9.06 8.36 11.35
C GLU A 28 9.73 7.82 10.07
N PHE A 29 9.03 7.01 9.27
CA PHE A 29 9.51 6.53 7.98
C PHE A 29 9.10 7.47 6.85
N GLU A 30 9.97 7.54 5.84
CA GLU A 30 9.69 8.17 4.55
C GLU A 30 9.85 7.13 3.43
N GLY A 31 8.96 7.22 2.43
CA GLY A 31 8.99 6.39 1.24
C GLY A 31 9.79 7.04 0.11
N PHE A 32 10.72 6.28 -0.48
CA PHE A 32 11.54 6.72 -1.61
C PHE A 32 11.42 5.76 -2.79
N ASN A 33 11.30 6.32 -4.00
CA ASN A 33 11.43 5.55 -5.23
C ASN A 33 12.91 5.23 -5.47
N THR A 34 13.28 3.96 -5.26
CA THR A 34 14.66 3.50 -5.37
C THR A 34 14.86 2.67 -6.62
N MET A 35 15.82 3.08 -7.44
CA MET A 35 16.20 2.38 -8.66
C MET A 35 17.28 1.35 -8.36
N ILE A 36 16.97 0.09 -8.58
CA ILE A 36 17.85 -1.06 -8.37
C ILE A 36 18.31 -1.56 -9.75
N PRO A 37 19.61 -1.53 -10.06
CA PRO A 37 20.13 -2.14 -11.28
C PRO A 37 19.82 -3.64 -11.29
N THR A 38 19.17 -4.11 -12.35
CA THR A 38 19.07 -5.54 -12.63
C THR A 38 20.19 -5.89 -13.60
N GLY A 39 20.91 -6.98 -13.34
CA GLY A 39 22.04 -7.38 -14.21
C GLY A 39 21.62 -7.41 -15.69
N ARG A 40 22.53 -7.02 -16.59
CA ARG A 40 22.30 -6.83 -18.05
C ARG A 40 21.68 -5.48 -18.48
N GLY A 41 21.86 -4.42 -17.69
CA GLY A 41 21.55 -3.05 -18.12
C GLY A 41 20.07 -2.65 -18.01
N SER A 42 19.24 -3.52 -17.44
CA SER A 42 17.88 -3.16 -17.02
C SER A 42 17.88 -2.57 -15.60
N GLN A 43 16.79 -1.90 -15.24
CA GLN A 43 16.60 -1.31 -13.93
C GLN A 43 15.20 -1.67 -13.44
N THR A 44 15.08 -1.97 -12.15
CA THR A 44 13.78 -2.05 -11.49
C THR A 44 13.63 -0.94 -10.48
N ARG A 45 12.39 -0.49 -10.26
CA ARG A 45 12.08 0.43 -9.17
C ARG A 45 11.47 -0.34 -8.00
N LYS A 46 11.80 0.09 -6.78
CA LYS A 46 11.29 -0.45 -5.52
C LYS A 46 11.00 0.69 -4.55
N LEU A 47 10.12 0.43 -3.58
CA LEU A 47 9.88 1.33 -2.46
C LEU A 47 10.95 1.11 -1.40
N SER A 48 11.75 2.13 -1.10
CA SER A 48 12.55 2.16 0.13
C SER A 48 11.75 2.87 1.21
N MET A 49 11.54 2.24 2.36
CA MET A 49 11.04 2.92 3.56
C MET A 49 12.22 3.14 4.50
N VAL A 50 12.53 4.39 4.79
CA VAL A 50 13.69 4.77 5.61
C VAL A 50 13.26 5.57 6.83
N HIS A 51 13.67 5.11 8.00
CA HIS A 51 13.43 5.77 9.28
C HIS A 51 14.30 7.04 9.38
N ARG A 52 13.68 8.23 9.40
CA ARG A 52 14.39 9.53 9.34
C ARG A 52 15.50 9.66 10.40
N PRO A 53 15.28 9.33 11.69
CA PRO A 53 16.29 9.56 12.72
C PRO A 53 17.53 8.65 12.63
N THR A 54 17.36 7.41 12.18
CA THR A 54 18.45 6.40 12.25
C THR A 54 19.01 6.03 10.89
N GLY A 55 18.31 6.37 9.80
CA GLY A 55 18.63 5.92 8.45
C GLY A 55 18.42 4.42 8.22
N ALA A 56 17.88 3.68 9.20
CA ALA A 56 17.57 2.27 9.02
C ALA A 56 16.35 2.13 8.10
N GLY A 57 16.33 1.12 7.23
CA GLY A 57 15.25 0.99 6.27
C GLY A 57 15.10 -0.39 5.66
N LEU A 58 14.08 -0.52 4.83
CA LEU A 58 13.75 -1.74 4.10
C LEU A 58 13.37 -1.42 2.65
N LEU A 59 13.69 -2.35 1.77
CA LEU A 59 13.30 -2.33 0.36
C LEU A 59 12.11 -3.27 0.15
N VAL A 60 11.04 -2.74 -0.41
CA VAL A 60 9.77 -3.43 -0.62
C VAL A 60 9.32 -3.29 -2.06
N GLY A 61 8.59 -4.30 -2.55
CA GLY A 61 8.05 -4.33 -3.90
C GLY A 61 8.72 -5.35 -4.80
N GLU A 62 7.95 -5.80 -5.78
CA GLU A 62 8.41 -6.71 -6.83
C GLU A 62 9.30 -5.98 -7.84
N GLY A 63 10.11 -6.75 -8.56
CA GLY A 63 10.94 -6.22 -9.63
C GLY A 63 10.15 -6.06 -10.95
N GLY A 64 10.57 -5.15 -11.82
CA GLY A 64 10.07 -5.03 -13.19
C GLY A 64 8.90 -4.06 -13.42
N VAL A 65 8.59 -3.18 -12.45
CA VAL A 65 7.47 -2.25 -12.54
C VAL A 65 7.94 -0.78 -12.62
N ASP A 66 7.20 0.06 -13.36
CA ASP A 66 7.50 1.47 -13.59
C ASP A 66 7.38 2.35 -12.32
N GLY A 67 7.63 3.65 -12.48
CA GLY A 67 7.69 4.64 -11.39
C GLY A 67 6.44 4.80 -10.54
N TRP A 68 5.26 4.42 -11.04
CA TRP A 68 3.99 4.51 -10.31
C TRP A 68 3.87 3.48 -9.17
N HIS A 69 4.51 2.32 -9.30
CA HIS A 69 4.31 1.21 -8.38
C HIS A 69 4.88 1.46 -6.97
N PRO A 70 6.11 1.99 -6.79
CA PRO A 70 6.59 2.37 -5.47
C PRO A 70 5.70 3.41 -4.76
N ALA A 71 5.10 4.33 -5.52
CA ALA A 71 4.22 5.34 -4.95
C ALA A 71 2.88 4.71 -4.51
N LEU A 72 2.29 3.83 -5.32
CA LEU A 72 1.10 3.07 -4.92
C LEU A 72 1.35 2.19 -3.68
N LEU A 73 2.52 1.54 -3.61
CA LEU A 73 2.91 0.74 -2.44
C LEU A 73 3.07 1.61 -1.18
N TRP A 74 3.58 2.83 -1.32
CA TRP A 74 3.71 3.74 -0.20
C TRP A 74 2.33 4.10 0.37
N GLU A 75 1.39 4.47 -0.50
CA GLU A 75 -0.01 4.73 -0.11
C GLU A 75 -0.67 3.51 0.53
N PHE A 76 -0.42 2.32 -0.02
CA PHE A 76 -0.91 1.07 0.57
C PHE A 76 -0.41 0.91 2.02
N TYR A 77 0.88 1.17 2.29
CA TYR A 77 1.40 1.07 3.65
C TYR A 77 0.90 2.17 4.58
N GLN A 78 0.72 3.39 4.07
CA GLN A 78 0.08 4.47 4.84
C GLN A 78 -1.34 4.05 5.28
N HIS A 79 -2.15 3.53 4.35
CA HIS A 79 -3.49 3.03 4.65
C HIS A 79 -3.45 1.82 5.59
N TYR A 80 -2.56 0.85 5.34
CA TYR A 80 -2.40 -0.32 6.19
C TYR A 80 -1.94 0.03 7.60
N MET A 81 -1.24 1.15 7.83
CA MET A 81 -0.81 1.56 9.16
C MET A 81 -1.82 2.49 9.86
N ASP A 82 -2.77 3.05 9.12
CA ASP A 82 -3.86 3.86 9.69
C ASP A 82 -4.97 2.96 10.25
N VAL A 83 -5.00 2.80 11.58
CA VAL A 83 -6.01 2.00 12.30
C VAL A 83 -7.39 2.66 12.35
N SER A 84 -7.52 3.95 12.02
CA SER A 84 -8.81 4.63 11.93
C SER A 84 -9.60 4.23 10.69
N ARG A 85 -8.93 3.62 9.70
CA ARG A 85 -9.48 3.17 8.43
C ARG A 85 -9.58 1.65 8.39
N PRO A 86 -10.50 1.05 7.60
CA PRO A 86 -10.49 -0.40 7.37
C PRO A 86 -9.17 -0.84 6.71
N LEU A 87 -8.86 -2.13 6.77
CA LEU A 87 -7.75 -2.71 6.03
C LEU A 87 -7.94 -2.44 4.52
N PRO A 88 -6.85 -2.19 3.76
CA PRO A 88 -6.89 -2.19 2.31
C PRO A 88 -7.69 -3.38 1.78
N ASP A 89 -8.64 -3.15 0.88
CA ASP A 89 -9.46 -4.23 0.35
C ASP A 89 -8.69 -4.95 -0.77
N VAL A 90 -7.90 -5.94 -0.36
CA VAL A 90 -7.11 -6.80 -1.25
C VAL A 90 -7.37 -8.28 -0.90
N PRO A 91 -7.25 -9.21 -1.87
CA PRO A 91 -7.50 -10.64 -1.63
C PRO A 91 -6.71 -11.22 -0.46
N GLU A 92 -5.48 -10.78 -0.25
CA GLU A 92 -4.58 -11.24 0.81
C GLU A 92 -5.12 -10.98 2.22
N PHE A 93 -5.93 -9.93 2.38
CA PHE A 93 -6.49 -9.56 3.69
C PHE A 93 -7.86 -10.15 3.94
N GLU A 94 -8.56 -10.67 2.91
CA GLU A 94 -9.90 -11.28 3.06
C GLU A 94 -10.04 -12.24 4.25
N PRO A 95 -9.11 -13.20 4.46
CA PRO A 95 -9.21 -14.14 5.58
C PRO A 95 -9.08 -13.48 6.96
N TYR A 96 -8.53 -12.28 7.04
CA TYR A 96 -8.18 -11.60 8.29
C TYR A 96 -9.05 -10.37 8.57
N ARG A 97 -9.90 -9.93 7.63
CA ARG A 97 -10.73 -8.72 7.79
C ARG A 97 -11.58 -8.72 9.05
N HIS A 98 -12.10 -9.87 9.45
CA HIS A 98 -12.93 -10.04 10.65
C HIS A 98 -12.16 -9.88 11.97
N LEU A 99 -10.82 -9.98 11.94
CA LEU A 99 -9.94 -9.83 13.10
C LEU A 99 -9.62 -8.35 13.39
N ASP A 100 -9.64 -7.49 12.37
CA ASP A 100 -9.41 -6.04 12.52
C ASP A 100 -10.73 -5.34 12.93
N PRO A 101 -10.81 -4.69 14.10
CA PRO A 101 -12.07 -4.13 14.61
C PRO A 101 -12.66 -3.05 13.69
N THR A 102 -11.81 -2.17 13.16
CA THR A 102 -12.23 -1.07 12.27
C THR A 102 -12.79 -1.63 10.96
N THR A 103 -12.10 -2.61 10.39
CA THR A 103 -12.52 -3.31 9.17
C THR A 103 -13.83 -4.05 9.37
N ARG A 104 -13.95 -4.79 10.47
CA ARG A 104 -15.16 -5.54 10.79
C ARG A 104 -16.39 -4.66 10.91
N GLU A 105 -16.29 -3.51 11.60
CA GLU A 105 -17.43 -2.59 11.71
C GLU A 105 -17.75 -1.90 10.38
N TRP A 106 -16.72 -1.55 9.60
CA TRP A 106 -16.92 -1.00 8.25
C TRP A 106 -17.62 -2.00 7.32
N ASP A 107 -17.17 -3.26 7.30
CA ASP A 107 -17.74 -4.34 6.47
C ASP A 107 -19.22 -4.58 6.82
N LYS A 108 -19.57 -4.56 8.11
CA LYS A 108 -20.97 -4.66 8.58
C LYS A 108 -21.82 -3.49 8.09
N GLN A 109 -21.32 -2.26 8.20
CA GLN A 109 -22.06 -1.06 7.80
C GLN A 109 -22.32 -1.02 6.29
N HIS A 110 -21.39 -1.55 5.50
CA HIS A 110 -21.46 -1.52 4.03
C HIS A 110 -22.00 -2.83 3.42
N ASN A 111 -22.40 -3.80 4.24
CA ASN A 111 -22.84 -5.12 3.81
C ASN A 111 -21.85 -5.80 2.85
N ARG A 112 -20.54 -5.67 3.11
CA ARG A 112 -19.50 -6.32 2.30
C ARG A 112 -19.59 -7.84 2.47
N PRO A 113 -19.64 -8.64 1.38
CA PRO A 113 -19.58 -10.10 1.49
C PRO A 113 -18.26 -10.59 2.13
N GLU A 114 -18.34 -11.62 2.99
CA GLU A 114 -17.15 -12.20 3.65
C GLU A 114 -16.16 -12.82 2.64
N ARG A 115 -16.69 -13.41 1.56
CA ARG A 115 -15.92 -14.09 0.50
C ARG A 115 -15.84 -13.27 -0.79
N TYR A 116 -15.83 -11.93 -0.68
CA TYR A 116 -15.94 -11.02 -1.82
C TYR A 116 -14.95 -11.34 -2.94
N TRP A 117 -13.66 -11.45 -2.63
CA TRP A 117 -12.60 -11.75 -3.61
C TRP A 117 -12.64 -13.21 -4.05
N ARG A 118 -12.86 -14.15 -3.12
CA ARG A 118 -12.91 -15.58 -3.46
C ARG A 118 -14.06 -15.95 -4.39
N ASP A 119 -15.22 -15.30 -4.24
CA ASP A 119 -16.42 -15.59 -5.02
C ASP A 119 -16.52 -14.73 -6.29
N MET A 120 -15.63 -13.77 -6.47
CA MET A 120 -15.54 -12.95 -7.68
C MET A 120 -15.12 -13.80 -8.87
N ASP A 121 -15.79 -13.61 -10.01
CA ASP A 121 -15.40 -14.33 -11.22
C ASP A 121 -14.05 -13.80 -11.76
N PRO A 122 -13.24 -14.65 -12.42
CA PRO A 122 -11.92 -14.26 -12.88
C PRO A 122 -11.90 -13.12 -13.89
N GLU A 123 -12.97 -12.95 -14.69
CA GLU A 123 -13.04 -11.91 -15.71
C GLU A 123 -13.28 -10.55 -15.06
N THR A 124 -14.23 -10.46 -14.12
CA THR A 124 -14.46 -9.26 -13.30
C THR A 124 -13.21 -8.90 -12.50
N TYR A 125 -12.55 -9.89 -11.88
CA TYR A 125 -11.30 -9.65 -11.15
C TYR A 125 -10.23 -9.04 -12.07
N LYS A 126 -10.05 -9.62 -13.26
CA LYS A 126 -9.09 -9.12 -14.25
C LYS A 126 -9.42 -7.69 -14.67
N GLN A 127 -10.68 -7.39 -14.96
CA GLN A 127 -11.12 -6.05 -15.34
C GLN A 127 -10.82 -5.04 -14.21
N MET A 128 -11.15 -5.37 -12.95
CA MET A 128 -10.84 -4.50 -11.82
C MET A 128 -9.34 -4.24 -11.65
N VAL A 129 -8.50 -5.26 -11.83
CA VAL A 129 -7.04 -5.11 -11.76
C VAL A 129 -6.52 -4.24 -12.90
N ASP A 130 -6.98 -4.46 -14.13
CA ASP A 130 -6.56 -3.69 -15.31
C ASP A 130 -6.99 -2.21 -15.19
N GLU A 131 -8.19 -1.94 -14.67
CA GLU A 131 -8.65 -0.58 -14.33
C GLU A 131 -7.80 0.06 -13.23
N ALA A 132 -7.47 -0.68 -12.15
CA ALA A 132 -6.65 -0.17 -11.05
C ALA A 132 -5.24 0.17 -11.49
N ILE A 133 -4.63 -0.67 -12.34
CA ILE A 133 -3.32 -0.38 -12.93
C ILE A 133 -3.38 0.85 -13.83
N THR A 134 -4.45 0.98 -14.63
CA THR A 134 -4.64 2.13 -15.52
C THR A 134 -4.79 3.43 -14.73
N ALA A 135 -5.62 3.42 -13.67
CA ALA A 135 -5.78 4.54 -12.76
C ALA A 135 -4.47 4.90 -12.06
N ALA A 136 -3.74 3.91 -11.54
CA ALA A 136 -2.46 4.12 -10.86
C ALA A 136 -1.40 4.72 -11.80
N LYS A 137 -1.33 4.29 -13.07
CA LYS A 137 -0.41 4.88 -14.06
C LYS A 137 -0.73 6.33 -14.38
N ALA A 138 -2.01 6.69 -14.37
CA ALA A 138 -2.47 8.04 -14.67
C ALA A 138 -2.38 8.99 -13.46
N TYR A 139 -2.29 8.47 -12.24
CA TYR A 139 -2.30 9.30 -11.03
C TYR A 139 -1.03 10.18 -10.94
N PRO A 140 -1.16 11.50 -10.78
CA PRO A 140 -0.02 12.42 -10.72
C PRO A 140 0.59 12.43 -9.30
N PHE A 141 1.32 11.36 -8.95
CA PHE A 141 1.88 11.16 -7.60
C PHE A 141 2.73 12.32 -7.05
N LEU A 142 3.35 13.11 -7.94
CA LEU A 142 4.21 14.23 -7.56
C LEU A 142 3.47 15.58 -7.56
N GLU A 143 2.26 15.63 -8.12
CA GLU A 143 1.48 16.86 -8.31
C GLU A 143 0.01 16.61 -7.91
N PRO A 144 -0.27 16.35 -6.62
CA PRO A 144 -1.62 15.98 -6.16
C PRO A 144 -2.69 17.04 -6.49
N GLU A 145 -2.33 18.34 -6.53
CA GLU A 145 -3.22 19.42 -6.96
C GLU A 145 -3.72 19.27 -8.41
N THR A 146 -2.94 18.60 -9.27
CA THR A 146 -3.35 18.31 -10.64
C THR A 146 -4.36 17.17 -10.71
N ALA A 147 -4.39 16.25 -9.74
CA ALA A 147 -5.41 15.20 -9.66
C ALA A 147 -6.81 15.79 -9.44
N GLU A 148 -6.91 16.81 -8.58
CA GLU A 148 -8.15 17.56 -8.34
C GLU A 148 -8.60 18.33 -9.60
N THR A 149 -7.65 18.98 -10.28
CA THR A 149 -7.93 19.74 -11.50
C THR A 149 -8.35 18.84 -12.68
N GLN A 150 -7.78 17.64 -12.77
CA GLN A 150 -8.07 16.67 -13.83
C GLN A 150 -9.31 15.80 -13.54
N GLN A 151 -10.01 16.02 -12.42
CA GLN A 151 -11.14 15.19 -11.98
C GLN A 151 -10.80 13.70 -12.01
N TRP A 152 -9.55 13.35 -11.68
CA TRP A 152 -9.10 11.97 -11.72
C TRP A 152 -9.94 11.14 -10.75
N ALA A 153 -10.45 9.99 -11.24
CA ALA A 153 -11.24 9.08 -10.44
C ALA A 153 -10.51 7.73 -10.30
N PRO A 154 -10.40 7.18 -9.08
CA PRO A 154 -9.91 5.83 -8.87
C PRO A 154 -10.85 4.79 -9.51
N SER A 155 -10.33 3.62 -9.84
CA SER A 155 -11.12 2.49 -10.34
C SER A 155 -11.94 1.81 -9.22
N GLY A 156 -13.21 1.47 -9.49
CA GLY A 156 -14.04 0.61 -8.63
C GLY A 156 -14.77 1.30 -7.46
N GLN A 157 -15.21 0.50 -6.48
CA GLN A 157 -16.00 0.92 -5.29
C GLN A 157 -15.27 1.92 -4.37
N GLY A 158 -13.99 2.18 -4.62
CA GLY A 158 -13.20 3.14 -3.89
C GLY A 158 -13.34 4.55 -4.45
N LYS A 159 -14.48 5.24 -4.22
CA LYS A 159 -14.45 6.71 -4.16
C LYS A 159 -13.44 7.09 -3.06
N HIS A 160 -12.18 7.38 -3.38
CA HIS A 160 -11.12 7.16 -2.40
C HIS A 160 -10.67 8.42 -1.60
N TRP A 161 -10.78 8.26 -0.28
CA TRP A 161 -9.86 8.58 0.85
C TRP A 161 -9.33 10.00 1.16
N PHE A 162 -9.45 11.01 0.29
CA PHE A 162 -9.19 12.43 0.69
C PHE A 162 -10.48 13.25 0.86
N GLN A 163 -11.64 12.64 0.65
CA GLN A 163 -12.94 13.30 0.76
C GLN A 163 -13.78 12.86 1.97
N MET A 164 -13.25 12.02 2.86
CA MET A 164 -13.88 11.75 4.15
C MET A 164 -12.83 11.59 5.25
N GLY A 165 -12.71 12.64 6.07
CA GLY A 165 -11.91 12.69 7.30
C GLY A 165 -10.58 13.40 7.12
#